data_AF-A0A2U8KJ44-F1
#
_entry.id   AF-A0A2U8KJ44-F1
#
_cell.length_a   1.000
_cell.length_b   1.000
_cell.length_c   1.000
_cell.angle_alpha   90.00
_cell.angle_beta   90.00
_cell.angle_gamma   90.00
#
_symmetry.space_group_name_H-M   'P 1'
#
loop_
_entity.id
_entity.type
_entity.pdbx_description
1 polymer ?
#
loop_
_entity_poly.entity_id
_entity_poly.type
_entity_poly.pdbx_seq_one_letter_code
_entity_poly.pdbx_strand_id
1 'polypeptide(L)' 'MQDVKTYLSTAPVVATLWFGSSAGLSTEINRSSPDALVLPLPQG' A
#
# COMPACT_ATOMS: atom_id res chain seq x y z
N MET A 1 -19.31 7.35 -18.47
CA MET A 1 -18.20 6.61 -17.81
C MET A 1 -16.85 7.35 -17.90
N GLN A 2 -16.57 8.09 -18.97
CA GLN A 2 -15.28 8.80 -19.13
C GLN A 2 -15.02 9.81 -18.01
N ASP A 3 -16.02 10.61 -17.60
CA ASP A 3 -15.86 11.64 -16.57
C ASP A 3 -15.47 11.06 -15.20
N VAL A 4 -16.05 9.93 -14.83
CA VAL A 4 -15.70 9.19 -13.61
C VAL A 4 -14.25 8.73 -13.65
N LYS A 5 -13.81 8.22 -14.81
CA LYS A 5 -12.43 7.76 -15.01
C LYS A 5 -11.43 8.91 -14.96
N THR A 6 -11.78 10.07 -15.52
CA THR A 6 -10.99 11.30 -15.45
C THR A 6 -10.87 11.80 -14.02
N TYR A 7 -11.99 11.82 -13.27
CA TYR A 7 -12.00 12.19 -11.86
C TYR A 7 -11.13 11.24 -11.01
N LEU A 8 -11.27 9.93 -11.20
CA LEU A 8 -10.44 8.93 -10.51
C LEU A 8 -8.96 9.02 -10.87
N SER A 9 -8.62 9.56 -12.04
CA SER A 9 -7.25 9.77 -12.50
C SER A 9 -6.63 11.08 -12.00
N THR A 10 -7.37 11.92 -11.28
CA THR A 10 -6.81 13.16 -10.72
C THR A 10 -5.74 12.85 -9.68
N ALA A 11 -4.67 13.64 -9.65
CA ALA A 11 -3.54 13.47 -8.74
C ALA A 11 -3.94 13.22 -7.27
N PRO A 12 -4.84 13.98 -6.63
CA PRO A 12 -5.23 13.72 -5.24
C PRO A 12 -5.98 12.40 -5.05
N VAL A 13 -6.81 11.97 -6.02
CA VAL A 13 -7.57 10.72 -5.93
C VAL A 13 -6.64 9.52 -6.09
N VAL A 14 -5.75 9.56 -7.07
CA VAL A 14 -4.73 8.53 -7.27
C VAL A 14 -3.81 8.44 -6.05
N ALA A 15 -3.36 9.58 -5.52
CA ALA A 15 -2.51 9.60 -4.32
C ALA A 15 -3.22 8.97 -3.12
N THR A 16 -4.50 9.28 -2.90
CA THR A 16 -5.29 8.72 -1.80
C THR A 16 -5.46 7.21 -1.95
N LEU A 17 -5.78 6.72 -3.15
CA LEU A 17 -5.90 5.28 -3.41
C LEU A 17 -4.56 4.55 -3.25
N TRP A 18 -3.47 5.14 -3.73
CA TRP A 18 -2.13 4.57 -3.63
C TRP A 18 -1.68 4.50 -2.18
N PHE A 19 -1.60 5.63 -1.49
CA PHE A 19 -1.12 5.68 -0.11
C PHE A 19 -2.08 4.98 0.86
N GLY A 20 -3.39 5.02 0.64
CA GLY A 20 -4.35 4.26 1.42
C GLY A 20 -4.13 2.75 1.29
N SER A 21 -3.94 2.25 0.07
CA SER A 21 -3.65 0.83 -0.19
C SER A 21 -2.28 0.43 0.36
N SER A 22 -1.25 1.26 0.16
CA SER A 22 0.11 1.02 0.68
C SER A 22 0.13 1.01 2.21
N ALA A 23 -0.58 1.92 2.88
CA ALA A 23 -0.67 1.97 4.34
C ALA A 23 -1.43 0.76 4.90
N GLY A 24 -2.54 0.37 4.27
CA GLY A 24 -3.28 -0.84 4.64
C GLY A 24 -2.42 -2.10 4.51
N LEU A 25 -1.74 -2.25 3.37
CA LEU A 25 -0.82 -3.37 3.14
C LEU A 25 0.33 -3.39 4.15
N SER A 26 0.98 -2.25 4.38
CA SER A 26 2.07 -2.16 5.37
C SER A 26 1.60 -2.48 6.78
N THR A 27 0.38 -2.05 7.15
CA THR A 27 -0.24 -2.40 8.44
C THR A 27 -0.50 -3.89 8.55
N GLU A 28 -0.97 -4.54 7.49
CA GLU A 28 -1.21 -5.99 7.50
C GLU A 28 0.08 -6.81 7.53
N ILE A 29 1.13 -6.35 6.82
CA ILE A 29 2.46 -6.95 6.88
C ILE A 29 3.00 -6.88 8.31
N ASN A 30 2.94 -5.72 8.95
CA ASN A 30 3.39 -5.56 10.33
C ASN A 30 2.49 -6.30 11.32
N ARG A 31 1.18 -6.44 11.06
CA ARG A 31 0.29 -7.29 11.88
C ARG A 31 0.66 -8.78 11.78
N SER A 32 1.09 -9.23 10.61
CA SER A 32 1.50 -10.63 10.36
C SER A 32 2.90 -10.94 10.89
N SER A 33 3.77 -9.93 10.93
CA SER A 33 5.17 -10.02 11.36
C SER A 33 5.54 -8.85 12.30
N PRO A 34 5.01 -8.82 13.53
CA PRO A 34 5.09 -7.65 14.42
C PRO A 34 6.51 -7.32 14.90
N ASP A 35 7.38 -8.32 15.01
CA ASP A 35 8.75 -8.18 15.55
C ASP A 35 9.83 -8.36 14.47
N ALA A 36 9.50 -8.08 13.20
CA ALA A 36 10.46 -8.15 12.10
C ALA A 36 11.45 -6.96 12.11
N LEU A 37 12.44 -7.01 13.00
CA LEU A 37 13.52 -6.02 13.07
C LEU A 37 14.48 -6.09 11.87
N VAL A 38 14.69 -7.30 11.35
CA VAL A 38 15.56 -7.59 10.20
C VAL A 38 14.79 -8.54 9.27
N LEU A 39 15.02 -8.41 7.97
CA LEU A 39 14.49 -9.36 6.99
C LEU A 39 15.15 -10.74 7.19
N PRO A 40 14.41 -11.81 7.53
CA PRO A 40 14.99 -13.14 7.64
C PRO A 40 15.35 -13.65 6.24
N LEU A 41 16.64 -13.68 5.94
CA LEU A 41 17.18 -14.24 4.71
C LEU A 41 17.67 -15.67 4.99
N PRO A 42 17.47 -16.62 4.06
CA PRO A 42 18.00 -17.98 4.23
C PRO A 42 19.53 -17.93 4.35
N GLN A 43 20.04 -18.56 5.40
CA GLN A 43 21.47 -18.83 5.56
C GLN A 43 21.70 -20.18 4.88
N GLY A 44 22.38 -20.17 3.73
CA GLY A 44 22.73 -21.38 2.99
C GLY A 44 23.63 -22.33 3.79
#